data_AF-A0AAF0L758-F1
#
_entry.id   AF-A0AAF0L758-F1
#
_cell.length_a   1.000
_cell.length_b   1.000
_cell.length_c   1.000
_cell.angle_alpha   90.00
_cell.angle_beta   90.00
_cell.angle_gamma   90.00
#
_symmetry.space_group_name_H-M   'P 1'
#
loop_
_entity.id
_entity.type
_entity.pdbx_description
1 polymer ?
#
loop_
_entity_poly.entity_id
_entity_poly.type
_entity_poly.pdbx_seq_one_letter_code
_entity_poly.pdbx_strand_id
1 'polypeptide(L)'
;MSVQLLANIVIGLALVGFLAYRQATWQYLDPARIWRMPLVMAVVGVVVLAQTKATISTTDIVFLGIEALISIGIGLTMGRITTFRTAGAPDDKGRTLQSRTGGLGAALWFVLIAVRVGLDVLGGQMGAHLLTSTGAILLMLAINRAARALVLDQRIPGRTRGMMVR
;
A
#
# COMPACT_ATOMS: atom_id res chain seq x y z
N MET A 1 -8.22 28.53 -3.52
CA MET A 1 -7.58 27.20 -3.59
C MET A 1 -6.72 27.15 -4.85
N SER A 2 -5.50 26.63 -4.80
CA SER A 2 -4.63 26.57 -5.98
C SER A 2 -5.10 25.45 -6.94
N VAL A 3 -4.99 25.69 -8.26
CA VAL A 3 -5.33 24.70 -9.29
C VAL A 3 -4.54 23.39 -9.10
N GLN A 4 -3.30 23.50 -8.63
CA GLN A 4 -2.44 22.35 -8.33
C GLN A 4 -2.98 21.48 -7.18
N LEU A 5 -3.57 22.08 -6.15
CA LEU A 5 -4.16 21.34 -5.04
C LEU A 5 -5.42 20.59 -5.51
N LEU A 6 -6.27 21.24 -6.31
CA LEU A 6 -7.42 20.57 -6.94
C LEU A 6 -7.01 19.41 -7.83
N ALA A 7 -5.98 19.59 -8.67
CA ALA A 7 -5.44 18.54 -9.53
C ALA A 7 -4.93 17.34 -8.72
N ASN A 8 -4.17 17.58 -7.64
CA ASN A 8 -3.65 16.53 -6.77
C ASN A 8 -4.78 15.73 -6.10
N ILE A 9 -5.84 16.40 -5.65
CA ILE A 9 -7.01 15.74 -5.05
C ILE A 9 -7.70 14.84 -6.07
N VAL A 10 -7.97 15.34 -7.28
CA VAL A 10 -8.63 14.57 -8.33
C VAL A 10 -7.79 13.36 -8.75
N ILE A 11 -6.48 13.56 -8.94
CA ILE A 11 -5.54 12.49 -9.28
C ILE A 11 -5.51 11.44 -8.16
N GLY A 12 -5.45 11.87 -6.89
CA GLY A 12 -5.50 10.98 -5.74
C GLY A 12 -6.76 10.13 -5.71
N LEU A 13 -7.94 10.76 -5.86
CA LEU A 13 -9.22 10.06 -5.91
C LEU A 13 -9.32 9.08 -7.09
N ALA A 14 -8.82 9.47 -8.27
CA ALA A 14 -8.80 8.62 -9.45
C ALA A 14 -7.89 7.39 -9.26
N LEU A 15 -6.68 7.58 -8.74
CA LEU A 15 -5.73 6.50 -8.41
C LEU A 15 -6.35 5.50 -7.44
N VAL A 16 -7.07 6.01 -6.45
CA VAL A 16 -7.73 5.20 -5.43
C VAL A 16 -8.87 4.42 -6.03
N GLY A 17 -9.75 5.07 -6.79
CA GLY A 17 -10.86 4.41 -7.46
C GLY A 17 -10.35 3.31 -8.38
N PHE A 18 -9.26 3.57 -9.10
CA PHE A 18 -8.58 2.58 -9.93
C PHE A 18 -8.01 1.41 -9.12
N LEU A 19 -7.31 1.67 -8.01
CA LEU A 19 -6.76 0.62 -7.15
C LEU A 19 -7.86 -0.21 -6.46
N ALA A 20 -8.95 0.44 -6.05
CA ALA A 20 -10.13 -0.19 -5.48
C ALA A 20 -10.81 -1.10 -6.52
N TYR A 21 -11.03 -0.59 -7.74
CA TYR A 21 -11.56 -1.36 -8.86
C TYR A 21 -10.68 -2.59 -9.12
N ARG A 22 -9.36 -2.39 -9.23
CA ARG A 22 -8.42 -3.46 -9.52
C ARG A 22 -8.36 -4.53 -8.42
N GLN A 23 -8.59 -4.17 -7.16
CA GLN A 23 -8.67 -5.13 -6.04
C GLN A 23 -10.02 -5.83 -5.91
N ALA A 24 -11.06 -5.23 -6.47
CA ALA A 24 -12.38 -5.86 -6.61
C ALA A 24 -12.41 -6.86 -7.76
N THR A 25 -11.48 -6.79 -8.71
CA THR A 25 -11.30 -7.76 -9.80
C THR A 25 -10.45 -8.96 -9.36
N TRP A 26 -10.72 -10.13 -9.91
CA TRP A 26 -9.84 -11.29 -9.76
C TRP A 26 -8.52 -11.03 -10.52
N GLN A 27 -7.40 -11.20 -9.84
CA GLN A 27 -6.07 -11.04 -10.41
C GLN A 27 -5.23 -12.29 -10.13
N TYR A 28 -4.51 -12.77 -11.14
CA TYR A 28 -3.52 -13.83 -10.96
C TYR A 28 -2.43 -13.38 -10.00
N LEU A 29 -2.16 -14.20 -8.99
CA LEU A 29 -1.16 -13.92 -7.97
C LEU A 29 0.21 -14.37 -8.48
N ASP A 30 1.18 -13.48 -8.38
CA ASP A 30 2.59 -13.78 -8.65
C ASP A 30 3.38 -13.69 -7.32
N PRO A 31 3.69 -14.83 -6.68
CA PRO A 31 4.36 -14.85 -5.37
C PRO A 31 5.68 -14.07 -5.35
N ALA A 32 6.46 -14.15 -6.44
CA ALA A 32 7.75 -13.46 -6.55
C ALA A 32 7.59 -11.92 -6.62
N ARG A 33 6.41 -11.45 -7.04
CA ARG A 33 6.13 -10.01 -7.19
C ARG A 33 5.47 -9.39 -5.96
N ILE A 34 5.00 -10.21 -5.02
CA ILE A 34 4.38 -9.77 -3.75
C ILE A 34 5.37 -8.92 -2.93
N TRP A 35 6.63 -9.34 -2.85
CA TRP A 35 7.67 -8.67 -2.06
C TRP A 35 8.49 -7.63 -2.83
N ARG A 36 8.61 -7.76 -4.15
CA ARG A 36 9.39 -6.82 -4.98
C ARG A 36 8.84 -5.40 -4.92
N MET A 37 7.51 -5.24 -5.05
CA MET A 37 6.86 -3.92 -5.01
C MET A 37 7.10 -3.17 -3.69
N PRO A 38 6.79 -3.73 -2.50
CA PRO A 38 7.06 -3.06 -1.23
C PRO A 38 8.54 -2.78 -1.02
N LEU A 39 9.44 -3.70 -1.40
CA LEU A 39 10.87 -3.50 -1.20
C LEU A 39 11.42 -2.37 -2.08
N VAL A 40 11.02 -2.30 -3.36
CA VAL A 40 11.41 -1.19 -4.24
C VAL A 40 10.87 0.14 -3.71
N MET A 41 9.60 0.20 -3.32
CA MET A 41 9.02 1.43 -2.75
C MET A 41 9.71 1.85 -1.45
N ALA A 42 10.09 0.90 -0.59
CA ALA A 42 10.83 1.19 0.63
C ALA A 42 12.20 1.78 0.32
N VAL A 43 12.98 1.14 -0.55
CA VAL A 43 14.32 1.63 -0.94
C VAL A 43 14.24 3.01 -1.58
N VAL A 44 13.34 3.21 -2.55
CA VAL A 44 13.15 4.51 -3.19
C VAL A 44 12.70 5.56 -2.17
N GLY A 45 11.78 5.20 -1.27
CA GLY A 45 11.31 6.08 -0.21
C GLY A 45 12.44 6.53 0.73
N VAL A 46 13.30 5.60 1.18
CA VAL A 46 14.49 5.91 2.00
C VAL A 46 15.45 6.83 1.24
N VAL A 47 15.75 6.53 -0.02
CA VAL A 47 16.67 7.33 -0.84
C VAL A 47 16.15 8.76 -1.03
N VAL A 48 14.87 8.91 -1.39
CA VAL A 48 14.22 10.22 -1.55
C VAL A 48 14.18 10.99 -0.23
N LEU A 49 13.88 10.30 0.88
CA LEU A 49 13.87 10.92 2.21
C LEU A 49 15.28 11.39 2.61
N ALA A 50 16.31 10.58 2.38
CA ALA A 50 17.70 10.93 2.67
C ALA A 50 18.23 12.11 1.85
N GLN A 51 17.66 12.34 0.65
CA GLN A 51 17.98 13.51 -0.18
C GLN A 51 17.23 14.78 0.26
N THR A 52 16.22 14.65 1.12
CA THR A 52 15.39 15.77 1.55
C THR A 52 16.11 16.54 2.67
N LYS A 53 16.43 17.81 2.44
CA LYS A 53 17.04 18.72 3.44
C LYS A 53 16.00 19.29 4.43
N ALA A 54 14.97 18.52 4.77
CA ALA A 54 13.91 18.98 5.67
C ALA A 54 14.36 18.83 7.12
N THR A 55 14.09 19.85 7.93
CA THR A 55 14.26 19.78 9.39
C THR A 55 13.22 18.83 9.97
N ILE A 56 13.68 17.75 10.61
CA ILE A 56 12.81 16.77 11.27
C ILE A 56 12.30 17.37 12.57
N SER A 57 11.00 17.62 12.66
CA SER A 57 10.35 18.03 13.91
C SER A 57 9.81 16.82 14.69
N THR A 58 9.66 16.98 16.01
CA THR A 58 9.02 15.95 16.85
C THR A 58 7.59 15.66 16.40
N THR A 59 6.88 16.69 15.90
CA THR A 59 5.54 16.58 15.34
C THR A 59 5.52 15.64 14.13
N ASP A 60 6.49 15.76 13.21
CA ASP A 60 6.60 14.87 12.04
C ASP A 60 6.73 13.39 12.46
N ILE A 61 7.56 13.10 13.46
CA ILE A 61 7.80 11.74 13.95
C ILE A 61 6.52 11.13 14.55
N VAL A 62 5.76 11.91 15.33
CA VAL A 62 4.51 11.45 15.93
C VAL A 62 3.46 11.15 14.87
N PHE A 63 3.25 12.06 13.92
CA PHE A 63 2.29 11.85 12.84
C PHE A 63 2.69 10.67 11.94
N LEU A 64 3.98 10.55 11.58
CA LEU A 64 4.48 9.40 10.83
C LEU A 64 4.31 8.09 11.59
N GLY A 65 4.52 8.08 12.91
CA GLY A 65 4.31 6.91 13.76
C GLY A 65 2.85 6.48 13.82
N ILE A 66 1.93 7.42 14.02
CA ILE A 66 0.48 7.14 14.00
C ILE A 66 0.07 6.58 12.64
N GLU A 67 0.56 7.20 11.57
CA GLU A 67 0.25 6.76 10.22
C GLU A 67 0.80 5.35 9.94
N ALA A 68 2.05 5.08 10.35
CA ALA A 68 2.71 3.78 10.32
C ALA A 68 1.78 2.70 10.91
N LEU A 69 1.32 2.91 12.14
CA LEU A 69 0.46 1.98 12.86
C LEU A 69 -0.87 1.73 12.14
N ILE A 70 -1.54 2.80 11.68
CA ILE A 70 -2.82 2.69 10.98
C ILE A 70 -2.66 1.89 9.68
N SER A 71 -1.63 2.17 8.90
CA SER A 71 -1.43 1.45 7.64
C SER A 71 -0.97 0.03 7.82
N ILE A 72 -0.24 -0.29 8.89
CA ILE A 72 0.05 -1.68 9.25
C ILE A 72 -1.28 -2.39 9.53
N GLY A 73 -2.13 -1.83 10.39
CA GLY A 73 -3.45 -2.39 10.70
C GLY A 73 -4.29 -2.63 9.44
N ILE A 74 -4.37 -1.64 8.56
CA ILE A 74 -5.11 -1.74 7.29
C ILE A 74 -4.49 -2.78 6.36
N GLY A 75 -3.17 -2.79 6.20
CA GLY A 75 -2.45 -3.75 5.34
C GLY A 75 -2.63 -5.19 5.80
N LEU A 76 -2.54 -5.44 7.11
CA LEU A 76 -2.82 -6.74 7.72
C LEU A 76 -4.27 -7.17 7.47
N THR A 77 -5.22 -6.26 7.63
CA THR A 77 -6.64 -6.53 7.44
C THR A 77 -6.95 -6.86 5.97
N MET A 78 -6.40 -6.10 5.02
CA MET A 78 -6.49 -6.39 3.58
C MET A 78 -5.92 -7.77 3.25
N GLY A 79 -4.79 -8.15 3.86
CA GLY A 79 -4.21 -9.47 3.69
C GLY A 79 -5.14 -10.59 4.19
N ARG A 80 -5.80 -10.38 5.33
CA ARG A 80 -6.72 -11.38 5.93
C ARG A 80 -8.01 -11.57 5.14
N ILE A 81 -8.59 -10.50 4.62
CA ILE A 81 -9.83 -10.58 3.83
C ILE A 81 -9.59 -11.08 2.40
N THR A 82 -8.34 -11.17 1.96
CA THR A 82 -8.02 -11.66 0.61
C THR A 82 -8.42 -13.12 0.48
N THR A 83 -9.32 -13.37 -0.47
CA THR A 83 -9.82 -14.69 -0.83
C THR A 83 -9.01 -15.24 -1.99
N PHE A 84 -8.72 -16.54 -1.96
CA PHE A 84 -7.98 -17.23 -3.02
C PHE A 84 -8.90 -18.19 -3.76
N ARG A 85 -8.72 -18.29 -5.07
CA ARG A 85 -9.39 -19.27 -5.92
C ARG A 85 -8.37 -19.86 -6.88
N THR A 86 -8.46 -21.17 -7.11
CA THR A 86 -7.77 -21.82 -8.22
C THR A 86 -8.60 -21.65 -9.49
N ALA A 87 -8.01 -21.04 -10.51
CA ALA A 87 -8.57 -20.94 -11.85
C ALA A 87 -8.42 -22.28 -12.57
N GLY A 88 -9.47 -22.68 -13.31
CA GLY A 88 -9.46 -23.91 -14.11
C GLY A 88 -8.52 -23.84 -15.32
N ALA A 89 -8.20 -22.63 -15.79
CA ALA A 89 -7.22 -22.38 -16.83
C ALA A 89 -6.00 -21.62 -16.26
N PRO A 90 -4.78 -22.13 -16.45
CA PRO A 90 -3.55 -21.40 -16.12
C PRO A 90 -3.41 -20.14 -16.98
N ASP A 91 -2.82 -19.09 -16.41
CA ASP A 91 -2.31 -17.93 -17.16
C ASP A 91 -1.14 -18.34 -18.10
N ASP A 92 -0.73 -17.46 -19.01
CA ASP A 92 0.40 -17.65 -19.96
C ASP A 92 1.72 -18.06 -19.29
N LYS A 93 1.82 -17.88 -17.97
CA LYS A 93 2.98 -18.26 -17.13
C LYS A 93 2.73 -19.51 -16.26
N GLY A 94 1.70 -20.30 -16.55
CA GLY A 94 1.33 -21.50 -15.79
C GLY A 94 0.69 -21.24 -14.42
N ARG A 95 0.27 -19.99 -14.14
CA ARG A 95 -0.26 -19.60 -12.82
C ARG A 95 -1.75 -19.92 -12.73
N THR A 96 -2.13 -20.73 -11.74
CA THR A 96 -3.53 -21.11 -11.50
C THR A 96 -4.13 -20.41 -10.29
N LEU A 97 -3.33 -19.71 -9.47
CA LEU A 97 -3.81 -19.05 -8.27
C LEU A 97 -4.30 -17.62 -8.59
N GLN A 98 -5.58 -17.35 -8.36
CA GLN A 98 -6.15 -16.02 -8.39
C GLN A 98 -6.45 -15.55 -6.97
N SER A 99 -6.29 -14.26 -6.74
CA SER A 99 -6.63 -13.60 -5.49
C SER A 99 -7.63 -12.47 -5.74
N ARG A 100 -8.55 -12.29 -4.79
CA ARG A 100 -9.50 -11.19 -4.76
C ARG A 100 -9.67 -10.70 -3.34
N THR A 101 -9.48 -9.41 -3.12
CA THR A 101 -9.67 -8.79 -1.80
C THR A 101 -11.12 -8.32 -1.59
N GLY A 102 -11.84 -8.11 -2.69
CA GLY A 102 -13.28 -7.80 -2.66
C GLY A 102 -13.59 -6.35 -2.27
N GLY A 103 -14.88 -6.03 -2.15
CA GLY A 103 -15.34 -4.67 -1.85
C GLY A 103 -14.88 -4.12 -0.50
N LEU A 104 -14.64 -4.99 0.49
CA LEU A 104 -14.04 -4.59 1.77
C LEU A 104 -12.59 -4.10 1.62
N GLY A 105 -11.82 -4.68 0.70
CA GLY A 105 -10.49 -4.18 0.35
C GLY A 105 -10.54 -2.80 -0.30
N ALA A 106 -11.55 -2.55 -1.14
CA ALA A 106 -11.80 -1.22 -1.70
C ALA A 106 -12.17 -0.20 -0.62
N ALA A 107 -13.06 -0.56 0.32
CA ALA A 107 -13.43 0.30 1.45
C ALA A 107 -12.22 0.68 2.32
N LEU A 108 -11.33 -0.28 2.60
CA LEU A 108 -10.11 -0.03 3.37
C LEU A 108 -9.14 0.94 2.67
N TRP A 109 -9.16 1.01 1.33
CA TRP A 109 -8.40 2.03 0.61
C TRP A 109 -8.95 3.43 0.86
N PHE A 110 -10.28 3.59 0.83
CA PHE A 110 -10.93 4.86 1.18
C PHE A 110 -10.55 5.32 2.60
N VAL A 111 -10.54 4.39 3.56
CA VAL A 111 -10.09 4.69 4.93
C VAL A 111 -8.63 5.15 4.96
N LEU A 112 -7.74 4.47 4.24
CA LEU A 112 -6.33 4.82 4.15
C LEU A 112 -6.11 6.26 3.67
N ILE A 113 -6.88 6.70 2.68
CA ILE A 113 -6.78 8.06 2.14
C ILE A 113 -7.41 9.06 3.07
N ALA A 114 -8.57 8.74 3.66
CA ALA A 114 -9.20 9.62 4.63
C ALA A 114 -8.25 9.90 5.81
N VAL A 115 -7.55 8.86 6.29
CA VAL A 115 -6.49 9.00 7.29
C VAL A 115 -5.34 9.84 6.75
N ARG A 116 -4.83 9.54 5.55
CA ARG A 116 -3.72 10.30 4.95
C ARG A 116 -4.03 11.78 4.82
N VAL A 117 -5.16 12.12 4.21
CA VAL A 117 -5.62 13.50 4.01
C VAL A 117 -5.89 14.17 5.36
N GLY A 118 -6.48 13.45 6.33
CA GLY A 118 -6.68 13.96 7.68
C GLY A 118 -5.37 14.33 8.36
N LEU A 119 -4.36 13.45 8.29
CA LEU A 119 -3.05 13.71 8.89
C LEU A 119 -2.27 14.79 8.11
N ASP A 120 -2.38 14.86 6.79
CA ASP A 120 -1.76 15.92 5.98
C ASP A 120 -2.35 17.31 6.33
N VAL A 121 -3.68 17.40 6.52
CA VAL A 121 -4.35 18.65 6.91
C VAL A 121 -3.97 19.03 8.35
N LEU A 122 -4.05 18.09 9.29
CA LEU A 122 -3.70 18.35 10.70
C LEU A 122 -2.21 18.68 10.87
N GLY A 123 -1.34 17.90 10.23
CA GLY A 123 0.11 18.09 10.24
C GLY A 123 0.52 19.40 9.56
N GLY A 124 -0.11 19.76 8.43
CA GLY A 124 0.14 21.02 7.74
C GLY A 124 -0.16 22.26 8.59
N GLN A 125 -1.21 22.21 9.42
CA GLN A 125 -1.52 23.30 10.37
C GLN A 125 -0.52 23.37 11.53
N MET A 126 0.15 22.26 11.84
CA MET A 126 1.12 22.14 12.94
C MET A 126 2.60 22.22 12.48
N GLY A 127 2.85 22.60 11.21
CA GLY A 127 4.20 22.74 10.65
C GLY A 127 4.91 21.43 10.30
N ALA A 128 4.17 20.32 10.17
CA ALA A 128 4.72 19.02 9.81
C ALA A 128 5.02 18.94 8.29
N HIS A 129 6.19 19.45 7.89
CA HIS A 129 6.60 19.50 6.49
C HIS A 129 7.13 18.17 5.95
N LEU A 130 7.60 17.26 6.80
CA LEU A 130 8.10 15.95 6.37
C LEU A 130 6.98 14.97 6.06
N LEU A 131 5.85 15.08 6.77
CA LEU A 131 4.68 14.23 6.57
C LEU A 131 4.16 14.31 5.13
N THR A 132 4.23 15.49 4.51
CA THR A 132 3.78 15.73 3.13
C THR A 132 4.84 15.43 2.07
N SER A 133 6.05 15.04 2.47
CA SER A 133 7.13 14.75 1.54
C SER A 133 6.87 13.48 0.72
N THR A 134 7.29 13.49 -0.54
CA THR A 134 7.17 12.32 -1.43
C THR A 134 7.87 11.08 -0.86
N GLY A 135 9.00 11.26 -0.16
CA GLY A 135 9.72 10.17 0.52
C GLY A 135 8.90 9.52 1.64
N ALA A 136 8.25 10.33 2.49
CA ALA A 136 7.36 9.84 3.53
C ALA A 136 6.16 9.07 2.94
N ILE A 137 5.53 9.60 1.89
CA ILE A 137 4.42 8.93 1.20
C ILE A 137 4.85 7.54 0.68
N LEU A 138 6.01 7.46 0.01
CA LEU A 138 6.52 6.21 -0.55
C LEU A 138 6.84 5.17 0.53
N LEU A 139 7.50 5.59 1.62
CA LEU A 139 7.77 4.74 2.78
C LEU A 139 6.48 4.19 3.38
N MET A 140 5.47 5.04 3.49
CA MET A 140 4.21 4.70 4.11
C MET A 140 3.40 3.70 3.27
N LEU A 141 3.38 3.89 1.96
CA LEU A 141 2.84 2.93 1.00
C LEU A 141 3.61 1.60 1.02
N ALA A 142 4.93 1.65 1.17
CA ALA A 142 5.77 0.47 1.29
C ALA A 142 5.43 -0.33 2.56
N ILE A 143 5.28 0.33 3.71
CA ILE A 143 4.86 -0.28 4.98
C ILE A 143 3.50 -0.96 4.84
N ASN A 144 2.51 -0.25 4.29
CA ASN A 144 1.18 -0.82 4.05
C ASN A 144 1.23 -2.08 3.18
N ARG A 145 2.00 -2.00 2.06
CA ARG A 145 2.16 -3.13 1.15
C ARG A 145 2.93 -4.29 1.77
N ALA A 146 3.93 -4.03 2.60
CA ALA A 146 4.68 -5.06 3.32
C ALA A 146 3.79 -5.79 4.34
N ALA A 147 2.99 -5.05 5.11
CA ALA A 147 2.03 -5.64 6.05
C ALA A 147 1.04 -6.59 5.34
N ARG A 148 0.53 -6.20 4.17
CA ARG A 148 -0.31 -7.07 3.34
C ARG A 148 0.46 -8.27 2.80
N ALA A 149 1.67 -8.06 2.30
CA ALA A 149 2.53 -9.11 1.76
C ALA A 149 2.81 -10.21 2.78
N LEU A 150 3.09 -9.84 4.04
CA LEU A 150 3.31 -10.77 5.14
C LEU A 150 2.14 -11.73 5.34
N VAL A 151 0.91 -11.19 5.39
CA VAL A 151 -0.29 -12.02 5.59
C VAL A 151 -0.57 -12.88 4.36
N LEU A 152 -0.37 -12.36 3.15
CA LEU A 152 -0.53 -13.13 1.93
C LEU A 152 0.46 -14.30 1.88
N ASP A 153 1.74 -14.05 2.19
CA ASP A 153 2.79 -15.08 2.20
C ASP A 153 2.48 -16.22 3.20
N GLN A 154 1.98 -15.87 4.38
CA GLN A 154 1.55 -16.85 5.39
C GLN A 154 0.33 -17.68 4.97
N ARG A 155 -0.50 -17.16 4.04
CA ARG A 155 -1.74 -17.81 3.61
C ARG A 155 -1.65 -18.50 2.24
N ILE A 156 -0.53 -18.37 1.53
CA ILE A 156 -0.31 -19.12 0.29
C ILE A 156 -0.24 -20.62 0.63
N PRO A 157 -1.11 -21.47 0.05
CA PRO A 157 -1.10 -22.90 0.33
C PRO A 157 0.25 -23.54 0.01
N GLY A 158 0.77 -24.38 0.93
CA GLY A 158 2.11 -24.97 0.86
C GLY A 158 2.43 -25.75 -0.43
N ARG A 159 1.42 -26.17 -1.22
CA ARG A 159 1.62 -26.80 -2.54
C ARG A 159 2.36 -25.90 -3.53
N THR A 160 2.26 -24.58 -3.42
CA THR A 160 3.00 -23.63 -4.28
C THR A 160 4.42 -23.35 -3.75
N ARG A 161 4.69 -23.61 -2.47
CA ARG A 161 6.02 -23.48 -1.84
C ARG A 161 7.00 -24.53 -2.35
N GLY A 162 6.51 -25.74 -2.69
CA GLY A 162 7.34 -26.84 -3.20
C GLY A 162 7.89 -26.63 -4.62
N MET A 163 7.27 -25.76 -5.44
CA MET A 163 7.78 -25.40 -6.77
C MET A 163 8.85 -24.29 -6.72
N MET A 164 9.13 -23.72 -5.55
CA MET A 164 10.14 -22.67 -5.36
C MET A 164 11.53 -23.23 -5.00
N VAL A 165 11.63 -24.52 -4.67
CA VAL A 165 12.88 -25.18 -4.22
C VAL A 165 13.45 -26.12 -5.30
N ARG A 166 13.12 -25.88 -6.57
CA ARG A 166 13.76 -26.60 -7.68
C ARG A 166 14.32 -25.62 -8.70
#